data_AF-A0A8J8HJ93-F1
#
_entry.id   AF-A0A8J8HJ93-F1
#
_cell.length_a   1.000
_cell.length_b   1.000
_cell.length_c   1.000
_cell.angle_alpha   90.00
_cell.angle_beta   90.00
_cell.angle_gamma   90.00
#
_symmetry.space_group_name_H-M   'P 1'
#
loop_
_entity.id
_entity.type
_entity.pdbx_description
1 polymer ?
#
loop_
_entity_poly.entity_id
_entity_poly.type
_entity_poly.pdbx_seq_one_letter_code
_entity_poly.pdbx_strand_id
1 'polypeptide(L)'
;MNRLSMSLSVAALALASLALSAEDFQPLMKTTQATWPEKRHIGVICNYRANEAQVWALARAAGEGALITVVDARTADQSGAAALLLANQKADYLVLMPGDRYFRDGSFAATVAVNHLASRGVPAIGTTPVALKQGAVFSVGDGTEGQILVTDRLIGTVDVILPDPKASEKASLVLRREGMATVSVRAAE
;
A
#
# COMPACT_ATOMS: atom_id res chain seq x y z
N MET A 1 -34.81 -48.95 -33.71
CA MET A 1 -34.24 -48.39 -34.96
C MET A 1 -33.57 -47.07 -34.64
N ASN A 2 -32.46 -46.73 -35.30
CA ASN A 2 -31.64 -45.55 -34.97
C ASN A 2 -31.96 -44.35 -35.88
N ARG A 3 -31.80 -43.12 -35.33
CA ARG A 3 -31.20 -41.88 -35.89
C ARG A 3 -31.77 -40.67 -35.12
N LEU A 4 -30.95 -39.92 -34.36
CA LEU A 4 -30.13 -38.77 -34.80
C LEU A 4 -31.01 -37.62 -35.34
N SER A 5 -31.02 -36.41 -34.77
CA SER A 5 -29.86 -35.52 -34.63
C SER A 5 -30.08 -34.29 -33.73
N MET A 6 -28.97 -33.72 -33.26
CA MET A 6 -28.69 -32.27 -33.02
C MET A 6 -29.73 -31.38 -32.33
N SER A 7 -29.36 -30.88 -31.14
CA SER A 7 -28.91 -29.49 -31.04
C SER A 7 -27.90 -29.32 -29.89
N LEU A 8 -26.74 -28.74 -30.19
CA LEU A 8 -25.79 -28.28 -29.17
C LEU A 8 -26.25 -26.91 -28.66
N SER A 9 -26.07 -26.65 -27.37
CA SER A 9 -26.09 -25.29 -26.81
C SER A 9 -25.15 -25.23 -25.61
N VAL A 10 -23.88 -24.94 -25.89
CA VAL A 10 -22.84 -24.73 -24.87
C VAL A 10 -23.03 -23.34 -24.28
N ALA A 11 -23.65 -23.27 -23.09
CA ALA A 11 -23.81 -22.05 -22.31
C ALA A 11 -22.75 -21.97 -21.21
N ALA A 12 -21.48 -21.85 -21.60
CA ALA A 12 -20.35 -21.74 -20.69
C ALA A 12 -19.42 -20.58 -21.10
N LEU A 13 -19.58 -19.41 -20.46
CA LEU A 13 -18.54 -18.39 -20.39
C LEU A 13 -18.83 -17.34 -19.28
N ALA A 14 -17.76 -16.68 -18.81
CA ALA A 14 -17.76 -15.36 -18.18
C ALA A 14 -18.60 -15.12 -16.89
N LEU A 15 -18.31 -15.88 -15.83
CA LEU A 15 -18.40 -15.36 -14.44
C LEU A 15 -17.00 -15.31 -13.82
N ALA A 16 -16.17 -14.44 -14.40
CA ALA A 16 -14.83 -14.08 -13.94
C ALA A 16 -14.61 -12.57 -14.18
N SER A 17 -13.52 -12.01 -13.62
CA SER A 17 -13.12 -10.60 -13.83
C SER A 17 -13.97 -9.52 -13.14
N LEU A 18 -14.50 -9.82 -11.95
CA LEU A 18 -14.59 -8.83 -10.86
C LEU A 18 -13.65 -9.19 -9.69
N ALA A 19 -12.47 -9.71 -10.05
CA ALA A 19 -11.30 -9.62 -9.19
C ALA A 19 -10.90 -8.14 -9.13
N LEU A 20 -11.41 -7.43 -8.13
CA LEU A 20 -10.97 -6.07 -7.81
C LEU A 20 -9.48 -6.17 -7.46
N SER A 21 -8.60 -5.66 -8.32
CA SER A 21 -7.15 -5.74 -8.10
C SER A 21 -6.78 -5.05 -6.79
N ALA A 22 -6.54 -5.84 -5.75
CA ALA A 22 -5.80 -5.39 -4.60
C ALA A 22 -4.36 -5.21 -5.08
N GLU A 23 -3.91 -3.96 -5.14
CA GLU A 23 -2.57 -3.59 -5.60
C GLU A 23 -1.51 -4.44 -4.87
N ASP A 24 -0.53 -4.94 -5.64
CA ASP A 24 0.51 -5.76 -5.06
C ASP A 24 1.50 -4.88 -4.28
N PHE A 25 1.36 -4.84 -2.96
CA PHE A 25 2.27 -4.12 -2.09
C PHE A 25 3.68 -4.78 -1.99
N GLN A 26 3.95 -5.92 -2.64
CA GLN A 26 5.26 -6.58 -2.60
C GLN A 26 6.43 -5.71 -3.09
N PRO A 27 6.37 -4.99 -4.23
CA PRO A 27 7.47 -4.12 -4.67
C PRO A 27 7.68 -2.95 -3.70
N LEU A 28 6.59 -2.39 -3.17
CA LEU A 28 6.61 -1.30 -2.19
C LEU A 28 7.24 -1.74 -0.87
N MET A 29 6.85 -2.88 -0.32
CA MET A 29 7.43 -3.42 0.91
C MET A 29 8.89 -3.83 0.73
N LYS A 30 9.28 -4.45 -0.40
CA LYS A 30 10.70 -4.75 -0.71
C LYS A 30 11.55 -3.48 -0.82
N THR A 31 11.06 -2.45 -1.52
CA THR A 31 11.73 -1.15 -1.63
C THR A 31 11.89 -0.50 -0.25
N THR A 32 10.85 -0.60 0.59
CA THR A 32 10.86 -0.07 1.96
C THR A 32 11.86 -0.82 2.86
N GLN A 33 11.91 -2.16 2.78
CA GLN A 33 12.87 -2.97 3.55
C GLN A 33 14.32 -2.81 3.09
N ALA A 34 14.56 -2.54 1.80
CA ALA A 34 15.89 -2.20 1.30
C ALA A 34 16.33 -0.80 1.79
N THR A 35 15.41 0.15 1.80
CA THR A 35 15.64 1.55 2.22
C THR A 35 15.76 1.68 3.75
N TRP A 36 14.95 0.95 4.52
CA TRP A 36 14.86 1.03 5.98
C TRP A 36 14.69 -0.37 6.61
N PRO A 37 15.73 -1.21 6.66
CA PRO A 37 15.65 -2.57 7.21
C PRO A 37 15.27 -2.62 8.71
N GLU A 38 15.44 -1.51 9.42
CA GLU A 38 15.08 -1.31 10.83
C GLU A 38 13.60 -0.96 11.05
N LYS A 39 12.92 -0.35 10.07
CA LYS A 39 11.54 0.16 10.22
C LYS A 39 10.50 -0.92 9.99
N ARG A 40 9.57 -1.06 10.93
CA ARG A 40 8.59 -2.15 10.99
C ARG A 40 7.19 -1.71 11.41
N HIS A 41 7.02 -0.48 11.88
CA HIS A 41 5.73 0.08 12.28
C HIS A 41 5.11 0.87 11.12
N ILE A 42 4.23 0.22 10.37
CA ILE A 42 3.52 0.80 9.24
C ILE A 42 2.30 1.58 9.75
N GLY A 43 2.24 2.88 9.45
CA GLY A 43 1.05 3.69 9.61
C GLY A 43 0.16 3.61 8.36
N VAL A 44 -1.15 3.54 8.55
CA VAL A 44 -2.16 3.57 7.49
C VAL A 44 -3.31 4.48 7.93
N ILE A 45 -3.80 5.33 7.02
CA ILE A 45 -5.05 6.07 7.20
C ILE A 45 -5.97 5.68 6.05
N CYS A 46 -7.17 5.18 6.36
CA CYS A 46 -8.20 4.84 5.37
C CYS A 46 -9.54 4.61 6.07
N ASN A 47 -10.62 4.52 5.31
CA ASN A 47 -11.87 3.92 5.79
C ASN A 47 -11.66 2.40 5.89
N TYR A 48 -11.41 1.87 7.09
CA TYR A 48 -11.03 0.46 7.26
C TYR A 48 -12.09 -0.49 6.70
N ARG A 49 -13.37 -0.18 6.91
CA ARG A 49 -14.51 -0.99 6.42
C ARG A 49 -14.58 -1.06 4.89
N ALA A 50 -14.06 -0.06 4.18
CA ALA A 50 -14.00 -0.05 2.72
C ALA A 50 -12.71 -0.68 2.15
N ASN A 51 -11.62 -0.67 2.92
CA ASN A 51 -10.28 -1.02 2.43
C ASN A 51 -9.65 -2.26 3.12
N GLU A 52 -10.40 -2.97 3.98
CA GLU A 52 -9.92 -4.14 4.75
C GLU A 52 -9.13 -5.13 3.88
N ALA A 53 -9.60 -5.45 2.68
CA ALA A 53 -8.90 -6.36 1.76
C ALA A 53 -7.51 -5.85 1.31
N GLN A 54 -7.34 -4.53 1.17
CA GLN A 54 -6.04 -3.90 0.87
C GLN A 54 -5.16 -3.81 2.10
N VAL A 55 -5.71 -3.52 3.29
CA VAL A 55 -4.96 -3.58 4.56
C VAL A 55 -4.40 -4.98 4.78
N TRP A 56 -5.20 -6.03 4.55
CA TRP A 56 -4.73 -7.42 4.60
C TRP A 56 -3.80 -7.80 3.44
N ALA A 57 -3.78 -7.07 2.31
CA ALA A 57 -2.76 -7.24 1.27
C ALA A 57 -1.42 -6.64 1.73
N LEU A 58 -1.43 -5.42 2.26
CA LEU A 58 -0.27 -4.75 2.85
C LEU A 58 0.31 -5.56 4.03
N ALA A 59 -0.52 -6.09 4.93
CA ALA A 59 -0.10 -6.96 6.03
C ALA A 59 0.58 -8.27 5.55
N ARG A 60 0.16 -8.81 4.40
CA ARG A 60 0.80 -9.98 3.77
C ARG A 60 2.10 -9.62 3.03
N ALA A 61 2.24 -8.39 2.55
CA ALA A 61 3.45 -7.91 1.89
C ALA A 61 4.53 -7.44 2.87
N ALA A 62 4.14 -6.88 4.02
CA ALA A 62 5.04 -6.43 5.08
C ALA A 62 5.82 -7.58 5.74
N GLY A 63 5.20 -8.77 5.79
CA GLY A 63 5.81 -9.97 6.37
C GLY A 63 5.74 -10.04 7.89
N GLU A 64 6.54 -10.93 8.46
CA GLU A 64 6.45 -11.31 9.86
C GLU A 64 7.19 -10.31 10.77
N GLY A 65 6.62 -10.01 11.94
CA GLY A 65 7.20 -9.03 12.87
C GLY A 65 7.04 -7.56 12.45
N ALA A 66 6.27 -7.28 11.39
CA ALA A 66 5.74 -5.94 11.13
C ALA A 66 4.52 -5.65 12.02
N LEU A 67 4.39 -4.39 12.44
CA LEU A 67 3.22 -3.85 13.14
C LEU A 67 2.51 -2.89 12.20
N ILE A 68 1.22 -3.09 11.95
CA ILE A 68 0.41 -2.11 11.20
C ILE A 68 -0.52 -1.41 12.18
N THR A 69 -0.53 -0.08 12.17
CA THR A 69 -1.57 0.73 12.79
C THR A 69 -2.41 1.39 11.71
N VAL A 70 -3.67 0.97 11.65
CA VAL A 70 -4.69 1.62 10.83
C VAL A 70 -5.45 2.61 11.69
N VAL A 71 -5.55 3.86 11.24
CA VAL A 71 -6.55 4.80 11.73
C VAL A 71 -7.74 4.77 10.77
N ASP A 72 -8.89 4.31 11.27
CA ASP A 72 -10.15 4.32 10.55
C ASP A 72 -10.69 5.75 10.46
N ALA A 73 -10.42 6.39 9.32
CA ALA A 73 -10.84 7.75 8.99
C ALA A 73 -11.76 7.71 7.77
N ARG A 74 -12.98 8.23 7.93
CA ARG A 74 -14.09 8.01 6.98
C ARG A 74 -14.48 9.26 6.21
N THR A 75 -13.89 10.41 6.54
CA THR A 75 -14.12 11.73 5.93
C THR A 75 -12.81 12.53 5.86
N ALA A 76 -12.77 13.54 4.99
CA ALA A 76 -11.54 14.26 4.65
C ALA A 76 -11.07 15.28 5.72
N ASP A 77 -11.97 15.70 6.61
CA ASP A 77 -11.70 16.56 7.77
C ASP A 77 -10.89 15.84 8.87
N GLN A 78 -11.08 14.53 9.06
CA GLN A 78 -10.35 13.72 10.04
C GLN A 78 -8.84 13.61 9.79
N SER A 79 -8.34 14.09 8.65
CA SER A 79 -6.93 13.96 8.22
C SER A 79 -5.90 14.41 9.24
N GLY A 80 -6.12 15.56 9.89
CA GLY A 80 -5.19 16.10 10.89
C GLY A 80 -5.16 15.29 12.18
N ALA A 81 -6.32 14.81 12.64
CA ALA A 81 -6.45 13.95 13.81
C ALA A 81 -5.85 12.55 13.54
N ALA A 82 -6.10 11.97 12.37
CA ALA A 82 -5.55 10.67 11.99
C ALA A 82 -4.02 10.69 11.85
N ALA A 83 -3.45 11.75 11.25
CA ALA A 83 -2.01 11.98 11.22
C ALA A 83 -1.39 12.14 12.62
N LEU A 84 -2.08 12.88 13.51
CA LEU A 84 -1.66 13.02 14.91
C LEU A 84 -1.67 11.67 15.65
N LEU A 85 -2.69 10.84 15.46
CA LEU A 85 -2.79 9.51 16.05
C LEU A 85 -1.65 8.59 15.60
N LEU A 86 -1.34 8.52 14.29
CA LEU A 86 -0.21 7.72 13.80
C LEU A 86 1.14 8.19 14.36
N ALA A 87 1.39 9.50 14.38
CA ALA A 87 2.61 10.05 14.94
C ALA A 87 2.73 9.75 16.45
N ASN A 88 1.63 9.83 17.20
CA ASN A 88 1.61 9.50 18.63
C ASN A 88 1.76 7.99 18.91
N GLN A 89 1.36 7.12 17.98
CA GLN A 89 1.67 5.68 18.04
C GLN A 89 3.11 5.36 17.60
N LYS A 90 3.88 6.34 17.09
CA LYS A 90 5.23 6.20 16.54
C LYS A 90 5.34 5.29 15.31
N ALA A 91 4.38 5.42 14.38
CA ALA A 91 4.53 4.81 13.06
C ALA A 91 5.84 5.29 12.39
N ASP A 92 6.64 4.35 11.89
CA ASP A 92 7.94 4.58 11.25
C ASP A 92 7.80 5.26 9.87
N TYR A 93 6.67 5.00 9.19
CA TYR A 93 6.27 5.59 7.92
C TYR A 93 4.77 5.40 7.66
N LEU A 94 4.17 6.26 6.83
CA LEU A 94 2.79 6.13 6.32
C LEU A 94 2.77 5.44 4.96
N VAL A 95 1.88 4.47 4.75
CA VAL A 95 1.49 3.97 3.42
C VAL A 95 0.16 4.62 3.02
N LEU A 96 0.12 5.24 1.83
CA LEU A 96 -1.11 5.71 1.21
C LEU A 96 -1.87 4.55 0.57
N MET A 97 -3.19 4.48 0.78
CA MET A 97 -4.00 3.33 0.36
C MET A 97 -4.69 3.62 -0.99
N PRO A 98 -4.37 2.91 -2.08
CA PRO A 98 -4.81 3.26 -3.44
C PRO A 98 -6.33 3.18 -3.63
N GLY A 99 -6.99 2.25 -2.94
CA GLY A 99 -8.44 2.07 -2.98
C GLY A 99 -9.23 3.12 -2.20
N ASP A 100 -8.59 3.88 -1.30
CA ASP A 100 -9.35 4.74 -0.39
C ASP A 100 -9.93 5.97 -1.11
N ARG A 101 -11.08 6.45 -0.63
CA ARG A 101 -11.77 7.60 -1.22
C ARG A 101 -11.12 8.94 -0.86
N TYR A 102 -10.48 9.05 0.29
CA TYR A 102 -10.00 10.29 0.89
C TYR A 102 -8.50 10.28 1.25
N PHE A 103 -7.89 9.09 1.39
CA PHE A 103 -6.52 8.90 1.86
C PHE A 103 -5.61 8.15 0.87
N ARG A 104 -6.00 8.17 -0.41
CA ARG A 104 -5.17 7.67 -1.52
C ARG A 104 -4.28 8.76 -2.13
N ASP A 105 -3.34 8.33 -2.96
CA ASP A 105 -2.57 9.19 -3.84
C ASP A 105 -3.43 10.21 -4.62
N GLY A 106 -2.92 11.43 -4.73
CA GLY A 106 -3.57 12.58 -5.38
C GLY A 106 -4.74 13.20 -4.62
N SER A 107 -5.19 12.61 -3.50
CA SER A 107 -6.30 13.15 -2.71
C SER A 107 -5.87 14.27 -1.76
N PHE A 108 -6.74 15.28 -1.56
CA PHE A 108 -6.45 16.42 -0.68
C PHE A 108 -6.23 16.00 0.78
N ALA A 109 -7.01 15.04 1.28
CA ALA A 109 -6.92 14.57 2.66
C ALA A 109 -5.63 13.76 2.91
N ALA A 110 -5.18 12.93 1.96
CA ALA A 110 -3.81 12.40 1.99
C ALA A 110 -2.76 13.52 2.04
N THR A 111 -2.86 14.56 1.20
CA THR A 111 -1.91 15.68 1.22
C THR A 111 -1.85 16.37 2.59
N VAL A 112 -2.99 16.59 3.25
CA VAL A 112 -3.02 17.13 4.62
C VAL A 112 -2.31 16.19 5.60
N ALA A 113 -2.65 14.90 5.58
CA ALA A 113 -2.06 13.92 6.50
C ALA A 113 -0.55 13.77 6.31
N VAL A 114 -0.07 13.70 5.07
CA VAL A 114 1.36 13.61 4.71
C VAL A 114 2.13 14.81 5.24
N ASN A 115 1.63 16.04 5.05
CA ASN A 115 2.28 17.24 5.58
C ASN A 115 2.32 17.28 7.12
N HIS A 116 1.24 16.86 7.79
CA HIS A 116 1.21 16.74 9.25
C HIS A 116 2.22 15.70 9.77
N LEU A 117 2.37 14.56 9.09
CA LEU A 117 3.33 13.51 9.48
C LEU A 117 4.79 13.89 9.17
N ALA A 118 5.05 14.51 8.02
CA ALA A 118 6.36 15.04 7.66
C ALA A 118 6.87 16.08 8.66
N SER A 119 5.99 16.95 9.19
CA SER A 119 6.33 17.91 10.26
C SER A 119 6.77 17.25 11.58
N ARG A 120 6.58 15.94 11.71
CA ARG A 120 6.92 15.11 12.88
C ARG A 120 7.99 14.06 12.57
N GLY A 121 8.62 14.13 11.40
CA GLY A 121 9.65 13.19 10.96
C GLY A 121 9.13 11.82 10.52
N VAL A 122 7.81 11.64 10.34
CA VAL A 122 7.23 10.40 9.82
C VAL A 122 7.07 10.54 8.29
N PRO A 123 7.89 9.86 7.47
CA PRO A 123 7.79 9.92 6.02
C PRO A 123 6.55 9.18 5.50
N ALA A 124 6.09 9.53 4.29
CA ALA A 124 5.00 8.83 3.61
C ALA A 124 5.47 8.20 2.30
N ILE A 125 4.86 7.09 1.90
CA ILE A 125 5.10 6.38 0.64
C ILE A 125 3.76 6.04 -0.04
N GLY A 126 3.72 6.10 -1.37
CA GLY A 126 2.51 5.86 -2.17
C GLY A 126 2.79 4.97 -3.38
N THR A 127 1.77 4.68 -4.19
CA THR A 127 1.86 3.69 -5.29
C THR A 127 1.83 4.30 -6.69
N THR A 128 1.70 5.63 -6.78
CA THR A 128 1.61 6.38 -8.05
C THR A 128 2.47 7.67 -8.04
N PRO A 129 2.87 8.21 -9.22
CA PRO A 129 3.74 9.39 -9.32
C PRO A 129 3.20 10.68 -8.68
N VAL A 130 1.90 10.77 -8.38
CA VAL A 130 1.33 11.96 -7.74
C VAL A 130 1.60 11.99 -6.23
N ALA A 131 1.89 10.85 -5.57
CA ALA A 131 2.29 10.81 -4.16
C ALA A 131 3.49 11.72 -3.85
N LEU A 132 4.49 11.73 -4.73
CA LEU A 132 5.69 12.57 -4.57
C LEU A 132 5.32 14.07 -4.52
N LYS A 133 4.32 14.49 -5.31
CA LYS A 133 3.82 15.87 -5.33
C LYS A 133 3.06 16.25 -4.05
N GLN A 134 2.63 15.26 -3.26
CA GLN A 134 1.99 15.46 -1.96
C GLN A 134 2.99 15.47 -0.79
N GLY A 135 4.26 15.16 -1.04
CA GLY A 135 5.32 15.06 -0.03
C GLY A 135 5.74 13.63 0.31
N ALA A 136 5.32 12.62 -0.45
CA ALA A 136 5.85 11.26 -0.29
C ALA A 136 7.35 11.18 -0.64
N VAL A 137 8.08 10.32 0.06
CA VAL A 137 9.54 10.20 -0.07
C VAL A 137 9.94 9.41 -1.30
N PHE A 138 9.19 8.33 -1.55
CA PHE A 138 9.25 7.53 -2.77
C PHE A 138 7.88 6.98 -3.10
N SER A 139 7.74 6.46 -4.31
CA SER A 139 6.55 5.78 -4.79
C SER A 139 6.93 4.61 -5.70
N VAL A 140 6.23 3.49 -5.52
CA VAL A 140 6.34 2.31 -6.40
C VAL A 140 5.05 1.48 -6.31
N GLY A 141 4.52 1.06 -7.45
CA GLY A 141 3.29 0.27 -7.55
C GLY A 141 2.88 0.04 -9.00
N ASP A 142 1.65 -0.42 -9.22
CA ASP A 142 1.06 -0.58 -10.56
C ASP A 142 0.99 0.79 -11.26
N GLY A 143 0.71 1.86 -10.50
CA GLY A 143 0.63 3.22 -11.01
C GLY A 143 1.97 3.88 -11.38
N THR A 144 3.11 3.28 -11.01
CA THR A 144 4.45 3.69 -11.48
C THR A 144 5.03 2.75 -12.54
N GLU A 145 4.22 1.84 -13.11
CA GLU A 145 4.69 0.78 -14.01
C GLU A 145 5.76 -0.13 -13.35
N GLY A 146 5.70 -0.28 -12.02
CA GLY A 146 6.71 -0.99 -11.23
C GLY A 146 8.03 -0.26 -11.02
N GLN A 147 8.19 0.96 -11.54
CA GLN A 147 9.39 1.78 -11.36
C GLN A 147 9.42 2.41 -9.95
N ILE A 148 10.61 2.49 -9.34
CA ILE A 148 10.79 3.23 -8.08
C ILE A 148 11.05 4.70 -8.42
N LEU A 149 10.12 5.57 -8.03
CA LEU A 149 10.23 7.02 -8.19
C LEU A 149 10.55 7.65 -6.83
N VAL A 150 11.50 8.58 -6.77
CA VAL A 150 11.97 9.21 -5.52
C VAL A 150 11.90 10.73 -5.60
N THR A 151 11.79 11.41 -4.45
CA THR A 151 11.80 12.87 -4.37
C THR A 151 13.21 13.41 -4.11
N ASP A 152 13.75 14.22 -5.04
CA ASP A 152 15.11 14.80 -5.02
C ASP A 152 15.54 15.39 -3.66
N ARG A 153 14.59 15.97 -2.93
CA ARG A 153 14.79 16.65 -1.63
C ARG A 153 15.31 15.75 -0.51
N LEU A 154 15.40 14.43 -0.73
CA LEU A 154 15.75 13.45 0.30
C LEU A 154 17.06 12.72 0.02
N ILE A 155 17.71 13.01 -1.11
CA ILE A 155 19.07 12.58 -1.42
C ILE A 155 20.00 13.14 -0.32
N GLY A 156 20.42 12.28 0.61
CA GLY A 156 21.26 12.65 1.77
C GLY A 156 20.51 13.11 3.03
N THR A 157 19.17 13.03 3.09
CA THR A 157 18.38 13.23 4.34
C THR A 157 17.72 11.94 4.82
N VAL A 158 17.55 10.98 3.91
CA VAL A 158 17.07 9.63 4.17
C VAL A 158 18.02 8.67 3.48
N ASP A 159 18.41 7.57 4.15
CA ASP A 159 19.24 6.51 3.58
C ASP A 159 18.46 5.68 2.55
N VAL A 160 18.11 6.29 1.42
CA VAL A 160 17.47 5.60 0.29
C VAL A 160 18.52 4.73 -0.41
N ILE A 161 18.74 3.54 0.14
CA ILE A 161 19.51 2.46 -0.49
C ILE A 161 18.69 1.96 -1.68
N LEU A 162 18.86 2.63 -2.81
CA LEU A 162 18.33 2.19 -4.09
C LEU A 162 18.89 0.79 -4.42
N PRO A 163 18.05 -0.19 -4.79
CA PRO A 163 18.55 -1.48 -5.27
C PRO A 163 19.40 -1.26 -6.53
N ASP A 164 20.54 -1.96 -6.62
CA ASP A 164 21.49 -1.81 -7.74
C ASP A 164 20.76 -1.98 -9.09
N PRO A 165 20.85 -1.01 -10.03
CA PRO A 165 20.15 -1.06 -11.32
C PRO A 165 20.58 -2.21 -12.24
N LYS A 166 21.55 -3.05 -11.84
CA LYS A 166 21.88 -4.32 -12.50
C LYS A 166 21.07 -5.53 -12.00
N ALA A 167 20.27 -5.41 -10.96
CA ALA A 167 19.47 -6.49 -10.38
C ALA A 167 18.18 -6.82 -11.16
N SER A 168 18.32 -7.12 -12.46
CA SER A 168 17.19 -7.47 -13.34
C SER A 168 17.35 -8.86 -13.97
N GLU A 169 16.98 -9.92 -13.23
CA GLU A 169 16.60 -11.19 -13.87
C GLU A 169 15.59 -12.04 -13.06
N LYS A 170 15.11 -13.14 -13.67
CA LYS A 170 13.84 -13.84 -13.38
C LYS A 170 13.94 -14.84 -12.22
N ALA A 171 12.89 -14.94 -11.40
CA ALA A 171 12.59 -16.15 -10.60
C ALA A 171 11.09 -16.24 -10.23
N SER A 172 10.62 -17.45 -9.87
CA SER A 172 9.24 -17.75 -9.44
C SER A 172 9.20 -18.97 -8.49
N LEU A 173 8.04 -19.30 -7.89
CA LEU A 173 7.77 -20.38 -6.92
C LEU A 173 8.37 -20.16 -5.48
N VAL A 174 7.97 -20.81 -4.36
CA VAL A 174 6.70 -21.37 -3.77
C VAL A 174 7.08 -22.07 -2.41
N LEU A 175 6.33 -22.24 -1.30
CA LEU A 175 4.98 -21.88 -0.78
C LEU A 175 5.02 -21.89 0.80
N ARG A 176 4.23 -21.01 1.45
CA ARG A 176 3.60 -21.15 2.81
C ARG A 176 4.49 -21.20 4.09
N ARG A 177 3.99 -20.93 5.33
CA ARG A 177 2.89 -20.07 5.89
C ARG A 177 2.76 -20.26 7.42
N GLU A 178 3.27 -19.35 8.28
CA GLU A 178 2.70 -19.08 9.64
C GLU A 178 3.42 -17.92 10.37
N GLY A 179 2.82 -16.70 10.42
CA GLY A 179 3.41 -15.57 11.16
C GLY A 179 2.99 -14.16 10.68
N MET A 180 1.68 -13.89 10.55
CA MET A 180 1.20 -12.61 9.98
C MET A 180 1.59 -11.38 10.82
N ALA A 181 1.80 -10.24 10.14
CA ALA A 181 1.90 -8.91 10.76
C ALA A 181 0.71 -8.64 11.70
N THR A 182 0.96 -8.00 12.85
CA THR A 182 -0.11 -7.64 13.79
C THR A 182 -0.80 -6.37 13.31
N VAL A 183 -2.08 -6.47 12.97
CA VAL A 183 -2.91 -5.31 12.58
C VAL A 183 -3.60 -4.75 13.82
N SER A 184 -3.29 -3.51 14.15
CA SER A 184 -3.94 -2.72 15.19
C SER A 184 -4.82 -1.67 14.52
N VAL A 185 -6.10 -1.60 14.90
CA VAL A 185 -7.04 -0.60 14.37
C VAL A 185 -7.43 0.37 15.49
N ARG A 186 -7.41 1.67 15.18
CA ARG A 186 -7.89 2.76 16.03
C ARG A 186 -8.91 3.58 15.24
N ALA A 187 -9.93 4.12 15.89
CA ALA A 187 -10.78 5.13 15.26
C ALA A 187 -10.05 6.47 15.23
N ALA A 188 -10.31 7.29 14.20
CA ALA A 188 -10.23 8.74 14.36
C ALA A 188 -11.55 9.21 15.00
N GLU A 189 -11.45 9.84 16.17
CA GLU A 189 -12.50 10.68 16.76
C GLU A 189 -12.27 12.14 16.30
#